data_AF-A0A937W1Y7-F1
#
_entry.id   AF-A0A937W1Y7-F1
#
_cell.length_a   1.000
_cell.length_b   1.000
_cell.length_c   1.000
_cell.angle_alpha   90.00
_cell.angle_beta   90.00
_cell.angle_gamma   90.00
#
_symmetry.space_group_name_H-M   'P 1'
#
loop_
_entity.id
_entity.type
_entity.pdbx_description
1 polymer ?
#
loop_
_entity_poly.entity_id
_entity_poly.type
_entity_poly.pdbx_seq_one_letter_code
_entity_poly.pdbx_strand_id
1 'polypeptide(L)'
;MPVDYIPRIQEKYAQEGFASYRWVVNTTPPPWQPLRQPLTASRLGLVASGGIYRSGQVAFHYKDDTSFRVIPTDVDVAELRMTHFAYDLTDARRDPNVVFPLAT
;
A
#
# COMPACT_ATOMS: atom_id res chain seq x y z
N MET A 1 20.96 -2.91 16.51
CA MET A 1 21.75 -2.67 15.29
C MET A 1 20.77 -2.35 14.17
N PRO A 2 20.90 -1.23 13.43
CA PRO A 2 20.09 -0.99 12.25
C PRO A 2 20.32 -2.10 11.21
N VAL A 3 19.26 -2.49 10.49
CA VAL A 3 19.32 -3.51 9.44
C VAL A 3 19.43 -2.80 8.10
N ASP A 4 20.41 -3.19 7.29
CA ASP A 4 20.52 -2.74 5.90
C ASP A 4 19.44 -3.42 5.06
N TYR A 5 18.25 -2.82 5.04
CA TYR A 5 17.04 -3.39 4.45
C TYR A 5 17.17 -3.68 2.95
N ILE A 6 17.78 -2.75 2.19
CA ILE A 6 17.92 -2.89 0.73
C ILE A 6 18.79 -4.12 0.38
N PRO A 7 20.03 -4.26 0.86
CA PRO A 7 20.84 -5.46 0.62
C PRO A 7 20.13 -6.75 1.03
N ARG A 8 19.51 -6.75 2.21
CA ARG A 8 18.81 -7.94 2.74
C ARG A 8 17.66 -8.39 1.83
N ILE A 9 16.88 -7.44 1.30
CA ILE A 9 15.77 -7.74 0.40
C ILE A 9 16.28 -8.20 -0.97
N GLN A 10 17.37 -7.62 -1.48
CA GLN A 10 18.00 -8.07 -2.73
C GLN A 10 18.49 -9.51 -2.64
N GLU A 11 19.17 -9.87 -1.55
CA GLU A 11 19.64 -11.24 -1.30
C GLU A 11 18.48 -12.24 -1.20
N LYS A 12 17.41 -11.87 -0.46
CA LYS A 12 16.21 -12.71 -0.34
C LYS A 12 15.60 -13.02 -1.71
N TYR A 13 15.34 -11.99 -2.53
CA TYR A 13 14.73 -12.19 -3.84
C TYR A 13 15.64 -12.95 -4.81
N ALA A 14 16.96 -12.76 -4.72
CA ALA A 14 17.93 -13.53 -5.49
C ALA A 14 17.89 -15.03 -5.13
N GLN A 15 17.78 -15.37 -3.84
CA GLN A 15 17.63 -16.76 -3.37
C GLN A 15 16.33 -17.41 -3.85
N GLU A 16 15.27 -16.62 -4.00
CA GLU A 16 13.97 -17.06 -4.53
C GLU A 16 13.94 -17.13 -6.08
N GLY A 17 15.05 -16.81 -6.76
CA GLY A 17 15.19 -16.91 -8.21
C GLY A 17 14.64 -15.72 -9.01
N PHE A 18 14.31 -14.61 -8.34
CA PHE A 18 13.87 -13.39 -9.02
C PHE A 18 15.06 -12.63 -9.61
N ALA A 19 14.82 -11.92 -10.71
CA ALA A 19 15.77 -10.97 -11.25
C ALA A 19 16.06 -9.85 -10.24
N SER A 20 17.27 -9.29 -10.27
CA SER A 20 17.64 -8.18 -9.40
C SER A 20 16.66 -7.01 -9.57
N TYR A 21 16.05 -6.58 -8.46
CA TYR A 21 15.17 -5.43 -8.46
C TYR A 21 15.93 -4.19 -8.93
N ARG A 22 15.38 -3.50 -9.94
CA ARG A 22 15.97 -2.27 -10.47
C ARG A 22 15.51 -1.09 -9.62
N TRP A 23 16.30 -0.77 -8.60
CA TRP A 23 16.06 0.41 -7.77
C TRP A 23 16.09 1.70 -8.59
N VAL A 24 15.12 2.57 -8.34
CA VAL A 24 15.15 3.94 -8.84
C VAL A 24 16.12 4.73 -7.96
N VAL A 25 17.12 5.35 -8.57
CA VAL A 25 18.05 6.25 -7.89
C VAL A 25 17.69 7.68 -8.28
N ASN A 26 17.09 8.42 -7.35
CA ASN A 26 16.79 9.83 -7.53
C ASN A 26 18.05 10.64 -7.20
N THR A 27 18.69 11.20 -8.22
CA THR A 27 19.93 11.99 -8.07
C THR A 27 19.65 13.47 -7.75
N THR A 28 18.40 13.90 -7.83
CA THR A 28 17.98 15.27 -7.54
C THR A 28 17.12 15.31 -6.27
N PRO A 29 17.15 16.41 -5.50
CA PRO A 29 16.25 16.60 -4.38
C PRO A 29 14.79 16.50 -4.84
N PRO A 30 13.89 15.84 -4.07
CA PRO A 30 12.49 15.81 -4.43
C PRO A 30 11.93 17.24 -4.49
N PRO A 31 11.04 17.55 -5.43
CA PRO A 31 10.47 18.89 -5.60
C PRO A 31 9.38 19.16 -4.56
N TRP A 32 9.71 19.08 -3.28
CA TRP A 32 8.79 19.34 -2.18
C TRP A 32 8.21 20.74 -2.29
N GLN A 33 6.89 20.84 -2.13
CA GLN A 33 6.16 22.11 -2.13
C GLN A 33 5.47 22.26 -0.78
N PRO A 34 5.49 23.46 -0.17
CA PRO A 34 4.71 23.71 1.04
C PRO A 34 3.21 23.58 0.75
N LEU A 35 2.44 23.24 1.78
CA LEU A 35 0.98 23.30 1.69
C LEU A 35 0.54 24.75 1.42
N ARG A 36 -0.33 24.92 0.44
CA ARG A 36 -0.83 26.25 0.04
C ARG A 36 -1.93 26.80 0.96
N GLN A 37 -2.44 25.97 1.86
CA GLN A 37 -3.50 26.31 2.80
C GLN A 37 -3.36 25.46 4.08
N PRO A 38 -3.95 25.90 5.21
CA PRO A 38 -3.99 25.09 6.43
C PRO A 38 -4.66 23.73 6.20
N LEU A 39 -4.27 22.72 6.99
CA LEU A 39 -4.90 21.39 6.93
C LEU A 39 -6.41 21.46 7.21
N THR A 40 -6.82 22.35 8.12
CA THR A 40 -8.24 22.58 8.46
C THR A 40 -9.08 23.10 7.29
N ALA A 41 -8.45 23.67 6.26
CA ALA A 41 -9.10 24.13 5.03
C ALA A 41 -8.89 23.16 3.86
N SER A 42 -8.19 22.04 4.07
CA SER A 42 -7.86 21.07 3.03
C SER A 42 -8.90 19.97 2.90
N ARG A 43 -9.11 19.49 1.67
CA ARG A 43 -9.82 18.23 1.39
C ARG A 43 -8.76 17.12 1.27
N LEU A 44 -8.91 16.07 2.07
CA LEU A 44 -7.98 14.95 2.10
C LEU A 44 -8.54 13.76 1.33
N GLY A 45 -7.64 13.02 0.69
CA GLY A 45 -7.92 11.72 0.09
C GLY A 45 -6.88 10.71 0.56
N LEU A 46 -7.32 9.48 0.82
CA LEU A 46 -6.45 8.39 1.22
C LEU A 46 -6.29 7.42 0.04
N VAL A 47 -5.04 7.05 -0.25
CA VAL A 47 -4.70 6.05 -1.27
C VAL A 47 -3.79 5.02 -0.62
N ALA A 48 -4.08 3.74 -0.82
CA ALA A 48 -3.29 2.63 -0.30
C ALA A 48 -3.01 1.61 -1.41
N SER A 49 -1.85 0.97 -1.34
CA SER A 49 -1.40 -0.08 -2.27
C SER A 49 -1.45 -1.49 -1.67
N GLY A 50 -2.10 -1.66 -0.51
CA GLY A 50 -2.17 -2.93 0.21
C GLY A 50 -3.15 -3.97 -0.35
N GLY A 51 -3.74 -3.72 -1.53
CA GLY A 51 -4.68 -4.62 -2.19
C GLY A 51 -6.07 -4.68 -1.55
N ILE A 52 -6.53 -3.58 -0.94
CA ILE A 52 -7.82 -3.47 -0.25
C ILE A 52 -8.97 -3.13 -1.20
N TYR A 53 -10.09 -3.82 -1.05
CA TYR A 53 -11.30 -3.61 -1.84
C TYR A 53 -12.55 -3.91 -1.00
N ARG A 54 -13.70 -3.36 -1.41
CA ARG A 54 -14.99 -3.66 -0.81
C ARG A 54 -15.56 -4.96 -1.36
N SER A 55 -16.21 -5.76 -0.51
CA SER A 55 -17.02 -6.89 -0.94
C SER A 55 -17.94 -6.52 -2.13
N GLY A 56 -18.01 -7.38 -3.14
CA GLY A 56 -18.72 -7.10 -4.39
C GLY A 56 -17.89 -6.40 -5.47
N GLN A 57 -16.73 -5.83 -5.13
CA GLN A 57 -15.75 -5.38 -6.13
C GLN A 57 -14.88 -6.54 -6.60
N VAL A 58 -14.32 -6.41 -7.80
CA VAL A 58 -13.35 -7.38 -8.35
C VAL A 58 -12.04 -7.29 -7.56
N ALA A 59 -11.56 -8.41 -7.04
CA ALA A 59 -10.29 -8.50 -6.34
C ALA A 59 -9.10 -8.10 -7.26
N PHE A 60 -8.01 -7.61 -6.67
CA PHE A 60 -6.78 -7.34 -7.42
C PHE A 60 -6.12 -8.62 -7.87
N HIS A 61 -5.53 -8.61 -9.07
CA HIS A 61 -4.61 -9.67 -9.48
C HIS A 61 -3.17 -9.32 -9.09
N TYR A 62 -2.35 -10.35 -8.88
CA TYR A 62 -1.00 -10.16 -8.33
C TYR A 62 0.03 -9.64 -9.35
N LYS A 63 -0.23 -9.83 -10.64
CA LYS A 63 0.72 -9.49 -11.71
C LYS A 63 0.39 -8.12 -12.28
N ASP A 64 1.14 -7.11 -11.86
CA ASP A 64 1.13 -5.74 -12.42
C ASP A 64 -0.27 -5.13 -12.57
N ASP A 65 -1.14 -5.30 -11.55
CA ASP A 65 -2.47 -4.68 -11.53
C ASP A 65 -2.34 -3.17 -11.26
N THR A 66 -2.55 -2.38 -12.31
CA THR A 66 -2.54 -0.90 -12.23
C THR A 66 -3.94 -0.31 -12.10
N SER A 67 -4.97 -1.13 -11.90
CA SER A 67 -6.33 -0.66 -11.66
C SER A 67 -6.48 -0.14 -10.23
N PHE A 68 -7.59 0.56 -9.95
CA PHE A 68 -7.90 1.05 -8.62
C PHE A 68 -9.31 0.66 -8.19
N ARG A 69 -9.57 0.70 -6.88
CA ARG A 69 -10.89 0.51 -6.29
C ARG A 69 -11.24 1.73 -5.47
N VAL A 70 -12.39 2.32 -5.78
CA VAL A 70 -12.94 3.42 -4.97
C VAL A 70 -13.69 2.79 -3.82
N ILE A 71 -13.34 3.19 -2.59
CA ILE A 71 -13.98 2.72 -1.37
C ILE A 71 -14.71 3.92 -0.76
N PRO A 72 -16.05 3.83 -0.57
CA PRO A 72 -16.80 4.86 0.14
C PRO A 72 -16.27 5.06 1.56
N THR A 73 -16.25 6.30 2.04
CA THR A 73 -15.74 6.65 3.38
C THR A 73 -16.63 6.15 4.51
N ASP A 74 -17.88 5.82 4.20
CA ASP A 74 -18.91 5.31 5.11
C ASP A 74 -19.09 3.79 5.02
N VAL A 75 -18.18 3.08 4.33
CA VAL A 75 -18.22 1.61 4.24
C VAL A 75 -18.02 0.98 5.61
N ASP A 76 -18.77 -0.09 5.90
CA ASP A 76 -18.48 -0.92 7.06
C ASP A 76 -17.13 -1.63 6.85
N VAL A 77 -16.22 -1.48 7.82
CA VAL A 77 -14.91 -2.13 7.82
C VAL A 77 -15.04 -3.65 7.66
N ALA A 78 -16.12 -4.26 8.16
CA ALA A 78 -16.40 -5.69 7.99
C ALA A 78 -16.65 -6.10 6.52
N GLU A 79 -16.93 -5.15 5.62
CA GLU A 79 -17.06 -5.40 4.18
C GLU A 79 -15.72 -5.34 3.43
N LEU A 80 -14.65 -4.90 4.09
CA LEU A 80 -13.33 -4.79 3.45
C LEU A 80 -12.67 -6.16 3.30
N ARG A 81 -12.00 -6.35 2.17
CA ARG A 81 -11.28 -7.55 1.80
C ARG A 81 -9.92 -7.15 1.26
N MET A 82 -8.96 -8.07 1.33
CA MET A 82 -7.60 -7.82 0.85
C MET A 82 -7.10 -9.01 0.04
N THR A 83 -6.38 -8.68 -1.02
CA THR A 83 -5.67 -9.63 -1.86
C THR A 83 -4.29 -9.08 -2.13
N HIS A 84 -3.28 -9.70 -1.52
CA HIS A 84 -1.89 -9.35 -1.72
C HIS A 84 -1.03 -10.60 -1.50
N PHE A 85 -0.08 -10.85 -2.40
CA PHE A 85 0.71 -12.09 -2.37
C PHE A 85 1.96 -12.00 -1.48
N ALA A 86 2.45 -10.78 -1.21
CA ALA A 86 3.77 -10.59 -0.60
C ALA A 86 3.78 -10.46 0.94
N TYR A 87 2.63 -10.65 1.62
CA TYR A 87 2.59 -10.62 3.09
C TYR A 87 1.46 -11.50 3.66
N ASP A 88 1.58 -11.86 4.95
CA ASP A 88 0.56 -12.59 5.69
C ASP A 88 -0.66 -11.72 5.97
N LEU A 89 -1.81 -12.12 5.45
CA LEU A 89 -3.06 -11.37 5.58
C LEU A 89 -3.76 -11.58 6.93
N THR A 90 -3.22 -12.37 7.86
CA THR A 90 -3.88 -12.72 9.13
C THR A 90 -4.32 -11.50 9.93
N ASP A 91 -3.39 -10.58 10.24
CA ASP A 91 -3.72 -9.39 11.02
C ASP A 91 -4.64 -8.45 10.25
N ALA A 92 -4.38 -8.28 8.96
CA ALA A 92 -5.20 -7.45 8.09
C ALA A 92 -6.66 -7.97 8.05
N ARG A 93 -6.87 -9.29 7.96
CA ARG A 93 -8.21 -9.89 7.95
C ARG A 93 -8.92 -9.76 9.29
N ARG A 94 -8.16 -9.70 10.38
CA ARG A 94 -8.70 -9.47 11.72
C ARG A 94 -9.08 -8.00 11.92
N ASP A 95 -8.24 -7.08 11.44
CA ASP A 95 -8.46 -5.64 11.50
C ASP A 95 -8.02 -4.96 10.19
N PRO A 96 -8.96 -4.68 9.27
CA PRO A 96 -8.63 -4.02 8.02
C PRO A 96 -8.06 -2.60 8.16
N ASN A 97 -8.20 -1.95 9.33
CA ASN A 97 -7.65 -0.60 9.56
C ASN A 97 -6.13 -0.57 9.54
N VAL A 98 -5.45 -1.71 9.77
CA VAL A 98 -3.98 -1.79 9.64
C VAL A 98 -3.51 -1.57 8.21
N VAL A 99 -4.39 -1.76 7.22
CA VAL A 99 -4.11 -1.53 5.79
C VAL A 99 -4.77 -0.24 5.29
N PHE A 100 -6.01 0.03 5.71
CA PHE A 100 -6.79 1.17 5.26
C PHE A 100 -7.60 1.76 6.42
N PRO A 101 -7.04 2.74 7.16
CA PRO A 101 -7.65 3.27 8.37
C PRO A 101 -8.86 4.16 8.04
N LEU A 102 -10.04 3.57 8.11
CA LEU A 102 -11.32 4.27 7.91
C LEU A 102 -12.05 4.53 9.23
N ALA A 103 -11.85 3.67 10.23
CA ALA A 103 -12.41 3.87 11.54
C ALA A 103 -11.51 4.77 12.40
N THR A 104 -12.14 5.57 13.26
CA THR A 104 -11.50 6.40 14.30
C THR A 104 -11.93 5.93 15.67
#